data_AF-A0A8T5S3R8-F1
#
_entry.id   AF-A0A8T5S3R8-F1
#
_cell.length_a   1.000
_cell.length_b   1.000
_cell.length_c   1.000
_cell.angle_alpha   90.00
_cell.angle_beta   90.00
_cell.angle_gamma   90.00
#
_symmetry.space_group_name_H-M   'P 1'
#
loop_
_entity.id
_entity.type
_entity.pdbx_description
1 polymer ?
#
loop_
_entity_poly.entity_id
_entity_poly.type
_entity_poly.pdbx_seq_one_letter_code
_entity_poly.pdbx_strand_id
1 'polypeptide(L)' 'KTIDHGDITILIEYGKRIFGALFIKGKQSTEVRSSLKELVTTFEAKYADVLADWSGALIYFKEDNKLVENIFKD' A
#
# COMPACT_ATOMS: atom_id res chain seq x y z
N LYS A 1 10.68 3.83 -0.35
CA LYS A 1 11.17 5.19 -0.01
C LYS A 1 10.62 5.63 1.34
N THR A 2 11.31 6.56 2.03
CA THR A 2 10.89 7.09 3.33
C THR A 2 11.06 8.61 3.34
N ILE A 3 10.05 9.34 3.80
CA ILE A 3 10.08 10.79 4.04
C ILE A 3 9.85 11.00 5.53
N ASP A 4 10.72 11.75 6.18
CA ASP A 4 10.60 12.07 7.61
C ASP A 4 10.18 13.54 7.76
N HIS A 5 9.12 13.78 8.51
CA HIS A 5 8.62 15.11 8.87
C HIS A 5 8.33 15.18 10.37
N GLY A 6 9.36 15.04 11.19
CA GLY A 6 9.31 15.33 12.63
C GLY A 6 8.60 14.23 13.41
N ASP A 7 7.28 14.33 13.55
CA ASP A 7 6.45 13.34 14.24
C ASP A 7 5.80 12.32 13.29
N ILE A 8 5.84 12.59 11.98
CA ILE A 8 5.27 11.73 10.94
C ILE A 8 6.36 11.21 10.01
N THR A 9 6.40 9.89 9.84
CA THR A 9 7.16 9.22 8.78
C THR A 9 6.22 8.73 7.70
N ILE A 10 6.49 9.08 6.44
CA ILE A 10 5.78 8.58 5.27
C ILE A 10 6.63 7.49 4.61
N LEU A 11 6.16 6.25 4.65
CA LEU A 11 6.72 5.15 3.86
C LEU A 11 6.01 5.07 2.53
N ILE A 12 6.76 5.04 1.44
CA ILE A 12 6.22 4.94 0.08
C ILE A 12 6.84 3.73 -0.57
N GLU A 13 6.07 2.69 -0.92
CA GLU A 13 6.58 1.59 -1.74
C GLU A 13 5.92 1.56 -3.12
N TYR A 14 6.77 1.39 -4.13
CA TYR A 14 6.39 1.43 -5.53
C TYR A 14 6.13 0.02 -6.05
N GLY A 15 4.99 -0.14 -6.70
CA GLY A 15 4.71 -1.21 -7.64
C GLY A 15 5.09 -0.80 -9.06
N LYS A 16 4.65 -1.55 -10.07
CA LYS A 16 4.90 -1.21 -11.48
C LYS A 16 3.93 -0.13 -11.99
N ARG A 17 2.69 -0.14 -11.50
CA ARG A 17 1.58 0.73 -11.94
C ARG A 17 0.94 1.52 -10.82
N ILE A 18 1.22 1.18 -9.57
CA ILE A 18 0.71 1.85 -8.38
C ILE A 18 1.85 2.12 -7.39
N PHE A 19 1.59 2.93 -6.37
CA PHE A 19 2.42 3.00 -5.17
C PHE A 19 1.52 3.03 -3.94
N GLY A 20 1.99 2.40 -2.86
CA GLY A 20 1.38 2.49 -1.54
C GLY A 20 2.09 3.55 -0.72
N ALA A 21 1.34 4.35 0.03
CA ALA A 21 1.89 5.28 1.01
C ALA A 21 1.29 4.99 2.39
N LEU A 22 2.15 4.94 3.41
CA LEU A 22 1.76 4.72 4.79
C LEU A 22 2.30 5.84 5.67
N PHE A 23 1.41 6.44 6.46
CA PHE A 23 1.72 7.51 7.40
C PHE A 23 1.85 6.89 8.79
N ILE A 24 3.02 7.04 9.40
CA ILE A 24 3.34 6.46 10.70
C ILE A 24 3.66 7.61 11.65
N LYS A 25 3.06 7.57 12.84
CA LYS A 25 3.39 8.50 13.93
C LYS A 25 4.27 7.80 14.96
N GLY A 26 5.44 8.35 15.27
CA GLY A 26 6.37 7.79 16.27
C GLY A 26 7.42 6.80 15.71
N LYS A 27 8.04 5.99 16.58
CA LYS A 27 9.15 5.09 16.20
C LYS A 27 8.65 3.87 15.42
N GLN A 28 9.29 3.62 14.29
CA GLN A 28 9.03 2.52 13.35
C GLN A 28 9.22 1.13 13.98
N SER A 29 8.30 0.19 13.73
CA SER A 29 8.60 -1.25 13.72
C SER A 29 9.10 -1.64 12.32
N THR A 30 10.14 -2.46 12.26
CA THR A 30 10.74 -2.95 11.01
C THR A 30 9.74 -3.73 10.13
N GLU A 31 8.69 -4.29 10.73
CA GLU A 31 7.72 -5.19 10.09
C GLU A 31 6.77 -4.43 9.15
N VAL A 32 6.44 -3.18 9.47
CA VAL A 32 5.44 -2.38 8.75
C VAL A 32 5.83 -2.12 7.29
N ARG A 33 7.14 -2.04 6.99
CA ARG A 33 7.62 -1.89 5.61
C ARG A 33 7.33 -3.16 4.80
N SER A 34 7.53 -4.33 5.38
CA SER A 34 7.26 -5.61 4.73
C SER A 34 5.77 -5.74 4.43
N SER A 35 4.90 -5.38 5.38
CA SER A 35 3.45 -5.33 5.19
C SER A 35 3.04 -4.38 4.06
N LEU A 36 3.61 -3.16 4.01
CA LEU A 36 3.31 -2.22 2.91
C LEU A 36 3.76 -2.77 1.54
N LYS A 37 4.93 -3.40 1.47
CA LYS A 37 5.41 -4.03 0.25
C LYS A 37 4.51 -5.18 -0.19
N GLU A 38 4.06 -6.01 0.75
CA GLU A 38 3.12 -7.10 0.49
C GLU A 38 1.79 -6.56 -0.02
N LEU A 39 1.25 -5.50 0.60
CA LEU A 39 0.01 -4.87 0.15
C LEU A 39 0.11 -4.41 -1.30
N VAL A 40 1.16 -3.65 -1.64
CA VAL A 40 1.35 -3.13 -3.00
C VAL A 40 1.48 -4.28 -4.00
N THR A 41 2.28 -5.29 -3.68
CA THR A 41 2.54 -6.43 -4.58
C THR A 41 1.27 -7.25 -4.80
N THR A 42 0.54 -7.57 -3.72
CA THR A 42 -0.67 -8.39 -3.77
C THR A 42 -1.82 -7.65 -4.44
N PHE A 43 -2.01 -6.37 -4.16
CA PHE A 43 -3.03 -5.55 -4.81
C PHE A 43 -2.77 -5.44 -6.32
N GLU A 44 -1.52 -5.17 -6.71
CA GLU A 44 -1.16 -5.05 -8.11
C GLU A 44 -1.30 -6.36 -8.87
N ALA A 45 -0.96 -7.49 -8.25
CA ALA A 45 -1.17 -8.82 -8.84
C ALA A 45 -2.66 -9.14 -9.00
N LYS A 46 -3.46 -8.88 -7.96
CA LYS A 46 -4.91 -9.13 -7.94
C LYS A 46 -5.64 -8.35 -9.03
N TYR A 47 -5.22 -7.11 -9.27
CA TYR A 47 -5.85 -6.22 -10.24
C TYR A 47 -5.02 -5.98 -11.49
N ALA A 48 -4.10 -6.89 -11.83
CA ALA A 48 -3.18 -6.70 -12.96
C ALA A 48 -3.90 -6.37 -14.27
N ASP A 49 -5.03 -7.01 -14.54
CA ASP A 49 -5.82 -6.77 -15.76
C ASP A 49 -6.48 -5.39 -15.73
N VAL A 50 -7.09 -5.02 -14.61
CA VAL A 50 -7.73 -3.70 -14.41
C VAL A 50 -6.69 -2.58 -14.47
N LEU A 51 -5.51 -2.80 -13.89
CA LEU A 51 -4.43 -1.82 -13.84
C LEU A 51 -3.71 -1.65 -15.18
N ALA A 52 -3.82 -2.60 -16.11
CA ALA A 52 -3.15 -2.53 -17.40
C ALA A 52 -3.67 -1.39 -18.28
N ASP A 53 -4.98 -1.11 -18.21
CA ASP A 53 -5.66 -0.04 -18.91
C ASP A 53 -6.63 0.67 -17.97
N TRP A 54 -6.10 1.14 -16.85
CA TRP A 54 -6.94 1.66 -15.78
C TRP A 54 -7.57 3.00 -16.16
N SER A 55 -8.89 3.01 -16.26
CA SER A 55 -9.69 4.20 -16.52
C SER A 55 -9.72 5.22 -15.36
N GLY A 56 -9.07 4.92 -14.24
CA GLY A 56 -9.18 5.69 -12.99
C GLY A 56 -10.41 5.34 -12.15
N ALA A 57 -11.28 4.44 -12.62
CA ALA A 57 -12.46 4.06 -11.86
C ALA A 57 -12.10 3.21 -10.63
N LEU A 58 -12.54 3.65 -9.46
CA LEU A 58 -12.30 2.97 -8.18
C LEU A 58 -13.29 1.82 -7.89
N ILE A 59 -14.34 1.68 -8.70
CA ILE A 59 -15.39 0.68 -8.49
C ILE A 59 -14.85 -0.75 -8.45
N TYR A 60 -13.75 -1.02 -9.16
CA TYR A 60 -13.09 -2.32 -9.22
C TYR A 60 -12.42 -2.73 -7.89
N PHE A 61 -12.19 -1.78 -6.97
CA PHE A 61 -11.44 -1.99 -5.72
C PHE A 61 -12.32 -1.91 -4.46
N LYS A 62 -13.65 -1.87 -4.61
CA LYS A 62 -14.60 -1.57 -3.52
C LYS A 62 -14.49 -2.48 -2.29
N GLU A 63 -13.99 -3.70 -2.45
CA GLU A 63 -13.94 -4.69 -1.36
C GLU A 63 -12.54 -4.87 -0.74
N ASP A 64 -11.57 -4.07 -1.19
CA ASP A 64 -10.16 -4.33 -0.87
C ASP A 64 -9.66 -3.66 0.41
N ASN A 65 -10.57 -3.05 1.17
CA ASN A 65 -10.34 -2.80 2.59
C ASN A 65 -9.99 -4.11 3.34
N LYS A 66 -10.56 -5.25 2.93
CA LYS A 66 -10.25 -6.57 3.52
C LYS A 66 -8.79 -6.98 3.30
N LEU A 67 -8.18 -6.56 2.18
CA LEU A 67 -6.77 -6.87 1.91
C LEU A 67 -5.86 -6.11 2.88
N VAL A 68 -6.17 -4.83 3.13
CA VAL A 68 -5.47 -4.01 4.12
C VAL A 68 -5.60 -4.64 5.50
N GLU A 69 -6.82 -4.98 5.92
CA GLU A 69 -7.09 -5.64 7.19
C GLU A 69 -6.33 -6.97 7.32
N ASN A 70 -6.21 -7.76 6.25
CA ASN A 70 -5.50 -9.04 6.31
C ASN A 70 -3.98 -8.90 6.49
N ILE A 71 -3.38 -7.88 5.89
CA ILE A 71 -1.92 -7.69 5.85
C ILE A 71 -1.40 -6.93 7.07
N PHE A 72 -2.20 -6.00 7.60
CA PHE A 72 -1.87 -5.18 8.76
C PHE A 72 -2.56 -5.66 10.05
N LYS A 73 -2.89 -6.95 10.11
CA LYS A 73 -3.33 -7.58 11.37
C LYS A 73 -2.17 -7.53 12.37
N ASP A 74 -2.37 -6.76 13.43
CA ASP A 74 -1.68 -6.95 14.71
C ASP A 74 -2.27 -8.18 15.43
#